data_AF-A0A939NT75-F1
#
_entry.id   AF-A0A939NT75-F1
#
_cell.length_a   1.000
_cell.length_b   1.000
_cell.length_c   1.000
_cell.angle_alpha   90.00
_cell.angle_beta   90.00
_cell.angle_gamma   90.00
#
_symmetry.space_group_name_H-M   'P 1'
#
loop_
_entity.id
_entity.type
_entity.pdbx_description
1 polymer ?
#
loop_
_entity_poly.entity_id
_entity_poly.type
_entity_poly.pdbx_seq_one_letter_code
_entity_poly.pdbx_strand_id
1 'polypeptide(L)' 'MNAPFDETALGREFDLFAIELSRLPRSPETTALELRFALLREAVAIRLAGASRFTVELPSSLFDA' A
#
# COMPACT_ATOMS: atom_id res chain seq x y z
N MET A 1 -0.12 19.03 2.31
CA MET A 1 0.51 17.73 2.63
C MET A 1 -0.58 16.69 2.50
N ASN A 2 -0.38 15.63 1.72
CA ASN A 2 -1.31 14.49 1.73
C ASN A 2 -1.20 13.83 3.11
N ALA A 3 -2.32 13.57 3.77
CA ALA A 3 -2.31 12.84 5.03
C ALA A 3 -1.79 11.42 4.79
N PRO A 4 -1.03 10.82 5.73
CA PRO A 4 -0.67 9.40 5.67
C PRO A 4 -1.92 8.54 5.45
N PHE A 5 -1.83 7.50 4.63
CA PHE A 5 -2.96 6.61 4.34
C PHE A 5 -3.64 6.08 5.61
N ASP A 6 -2.85 5.72 6.62
CA ASP A 6 -3.33 5.19 7.90
C ASP A 6 -4.14 6.21 8.73
N GLU A 7 -3.98 7.52 8.48
CA GLU A 7 -4.75 8.57 9.15
C GLU A 7 -6.10 8.84 8.46
N THR A 8 -6.29 8.32 7.25
CA THR A 8 -7.53 8.50 6.48
C THR A 8 -8.67 7.64 7.04
N ALA A 9 -9.92 8.05 6.78
CA ALA A 9 -11.08 7.22 7.10
C ALA A 9 -11.01 5.86 6.40
N LEU A 10 -10.50 5.83 5.16
CA LEU A 10 -10.30 4.59 4.40
C LEU A 10 -9.26 3.68 5.05
N GLY A 11 -8.14 4.23 5.55
CA GLY A 11 -7.13 3.49 6.30
C GLY A 11 -7.72 2.78 7.51
N ARG A 12 -8.58 3.48 8.27
CA ARG A 12 -9.31 2.89 9.41
C ARG A 12 -10.25 1.74 9.00
N GLU A 13 -10.98 1.89 7.89
CA GLU A 13 -11.83 0.79 7.37
C GLU A 13 -10.99 -0.43 6.96
N PHE A 14 -9.80 -0.21 6.38
CA PHE A 14 -8.87 -1.29 6.04
C PHE A 14 -8.35 -2.01 7.29
N ASP A 15 -8.06 -1.29 8.37
CA ASP A 15 -7.65 -1.90 9.63
C ASP A 15 -8.78 -2.72 10.28
N LEU A 16 -10.02 -2.23 10.23
CA LEU A 16 -11.19 -2.99 10.69
C LEU A 16 -11.38 -4.28 9.87
N PHE A 17 -11.27 -4.19 8.54
CA PHE A 17 -11.34 -5.36 7.68
C PHE A 17 -10.21 -6.36 7.98
N ALA A 18 -8.99 -5.88 8.23
CA ALA A 18 -7.87 -6.77 8.62
C ALA A 18 -8.17 -7.54 9.91
N ILE A 19 -8.80 -6.88 10.89
CA ILE A 19 -9.23 -7.52 12.14
C ILE A 19 -10.29 -8.58 11.85
N GLU A 20 -11.30 -8.28 11.05
CA GLU A 20 -12.35 -9.25 10.68
C GLU A 20 -11.78 -10.44 9.90
N LEU A 21 -10.88 -10.19 8.96
CA LEU A 21 -10.20 -11.20 8.17
C LEU A 21 -9.39 -12.16 9.06
N SER A 22 -8.68 -11.63 10.06
CA SER A 22 -7.89 -12.43 11.00
C SER A 22 -8.72 -13.38 11.88
N ARG A 23 -10.04 -13.15 11.99
CA ARG A 23 -10.97 -14.00 12.75
C ARG A 23 -11.49 -15.18 11.93
N LEU A 24 -11.27 -15.20 10.62
CA LEU A 24 -11.71 -16.31 9.79
C LEU A 24 -10.90 -17.58 10.11
N PRO A 25 -11.50 -18.78 9.95
CA PRO A 25 -10.77 -20.03 10.06
C PRO A 25 -9.57 -20.05 9.09
N ARG A 26 -8.43 -20.54 9.57
CA ARG A 26 -7.25 -20.70 8.72
C ARG A 26 -7.51 -21.77 7.67
N SER A 27 -7.42 -21.36 6.42
CA SER A 27 -7.43 -22.23 5.25
C SER A 27 -6.56 -21.60 4.16
N PRO A 28 -6.13 -22.37 3.15
CA PRO A 28 -5.41 -21.82 2.01
C PRO A 28 -6.15 -20.66 1.33
N GLU A 29 -7.49 -20.73 1.27
CA GLU A 29 -8.35 -19.70 0.70
C GLU A 29 -8.34 -18.41 1.54
N THR A 30 -8.41 -18.53 2.87
CA THR A 30 -8.29 -17.40 3.81
C THR A 30 -6.91 -16.76 3.69
N THR A 31 -5.82 -17.55 3.64
CA THR A 31 -4.46 -17.02 3.44
C THR A 31 -4.32 -16.33 2.08
N ALA A 32 -4.88 -16.89 1.01
CA ALA A 32 -4.89 -16.22 -0.29
C ALA A 32 -5.69 -14.90 -0.26
N LEU A 33 -6.74 -14.82 0.55
CA LEU A 33 -7.49 -13.58 0.76
C LEU A 33 -6.68 -12.55 1.53
N GLU A 34 -5.98 -12.93 2.59
CA GLU A 34 -5.05 -12.08 3.36
C GLU A 34 -3.96 -11.49 2.47
N LEU A 35 -3.34 -12.30 1.62
CA LEU A 35 -2.31 -11.84 0.68
C LEU A 35 -2.85 -10.85 -0.34
N ARG A 36 -4.01 -11.15 -0.94
CA ARG A 36 -4.68 -10.24 -1.89
C ARG A 36 -5.05 -8.91 -1.22
N PHE A 37 -5.52 -8.96 0.03
CA PHE A 37 -5.85 -7.76 0.79
C PHE A 37 -4.61 -6.92 1.11
N ALA A 38 -3.49 -7.54 1.52
CA ALA A 38 -2.23 -6.84 1.77
C ALA A 38 -1.72 -6.10 0.52
N LEU A 39 -1.76 -6.75 -0.65
CA LEU A 39 -1.40 -6.13 -1.93
C LEU A 39 -2.32 -4.94 -2.27
N LEU A 40 -3.63 -5.09 -2.03
CA LEU A 40 -4.60 -4.02 -2.27
C LEU A 40 -4.34 -2.81 -1.36
N ARG A 41 -4.07 -3.03 -0.07
CA ARG A 41 -3.76 -1.96 0.90
C ARG A 41 -2.56 -1.14 0.42
N GLU A 42 -1.48 -1.82 0.02
CA GLU A 42 -0.27 -1.17 -0.46
C GLU A 42 -0.51 -0.37 -1.75
N ALA A 43 -1.22 -0.95 -2.72
CA ALA A 43 -1.55 -0.27 -3.97
C ALA A 43 -2.35 1.01 -3.74
N VAL A 44 -3.31 0.98 -2.81
CA VAL A 44 -4.11 2.15 -2.41
C VAL A 44 -3.25 3.19 -1.69
N ALA A 45 -2.39 2.77 -0.76
CA ALA A 45 -1.49 3.67 -0.04
C ALA A 45 -0.55 4.41 -1.00
N ILE A 46 0.08 3.70 -1.95
CA ILE A 46 0.93 4.30 -3.00
C ILE A 46 0.12 5.29 -3.85
N ARG A 47 -1.10 4.91 -4.27
CA ARG A 47 -1.93 5.77 -5.10
C ARG A 47 -2.35 7.07 -4.39
N LEU A 48 -2.59 7.01 -3.08
CA LEU A 48 -3.01 8.14 -2.24
C LEU A 48 -1.85 9.01 -1.77
N ALA A 49 -0.65 8.44 -1.58
CA ALA A 49 0.58 9.20 -1.41
C ALA A 49 0.84 10.14 -2.60
N GLY A 50 0.17 9.88 -3.73
CA GLY A 50 0.32 10.59 -4.99
C GLY A 50 1.50 10.04 -5.76
N ALA A 51 1.54 10.29 -7.07
CA ALA A 51 2.76 10.07 -7.83
C ALA A 51 3.84 11.02 -7.30
N SER A 52 4.58 10.59 -6.28
CA SER A 52 5.90 11.14 -6.03
C SER A 52 6.67 10.86 -7.31
N ARG A 53 6.73 11.86 -8.19
CA ARG A 53 7.73 11.89 -9.24
C ARG A 53 9.04 11.82 -8.49
N PHE A 54 9.65 10.64 -8.45
CA PHE A 54 11.05 10.51 -8.14
C PHE A 54 11.77 11.26 -9.26
N THR A 55 12.04 12.55 -9.05
CA THR A 55 13.11 13.22 -9.76
C THR A 55 14.38 12.60 -9.24
N VAL A 56 14.78 11.48 -9.85
CA VAL A 56 16.13 10.99 -9.69
C VAL A 56 16.99 12.06 -10.35
N GLU A 57 17.62 12.92 -9.55
CA GLU A 57 18.70 13.77 -10.03
C GLU A 57 19.88 12.86 -10.36
N LEU A 58 19.85 12.32 -11.58
CA LEU A 58 20.98 11.59 -12.13
C LEU A 58 22.08 12.63 -12.42
N PRO A 59 23.29 12.47 -11.87
CA PRO A 59 24.40 13.34 -12.20
C PRO A 59 24.65 13.27 -13.72
N SER A 60 24.78 14.44 -14.35
CA SER A 60 24.99 14.57 -15.80
C SER A 60 26.19 13.78 -16.33
N SER A 61 27.16 13.50 -15.46
CA SER A 61 28.35 12.67 -15.75
C SER A 61 28.04 11.21 -16.13
N LEU A 62 26.79 10.74 -15.98
CA LEU A 62 26.39 9.39 -16.43
C LEU A 62 26.15 9.30 -17.95
N PHE A 63 26.02 10.42 -18.65
CA PHE A 63 25.68 10.46 -20.08
C PHE A 63 26.81 11.00 -20.97
N ASP A 64 27.95 11.37 -20.38
CA ASP A 64 29.16 11.73 -21.11
C ASP A 64 30.06 10.48 -21.25
N ALA A 65 29.82 9.68 -22.30
CA ALA A 65 30.67 8.56 -22.71
C ALA A 65 30.85 8.54 -24.24
#